data_AF-A0A7T8HIM0-F1
#
_entry.id   AF-A0A7T8HIM0-F1
#
_cell.length_a   1.000
_cell.length_b   1.000
_cell.length_c   1.000
_cell.angle_alpha   90.00
_cell.angle_beta   90.00
_cell.angle_gamma   90.00
#
_symmetry.space_group_name_H-M   'P 1'
#
loop_
_entity.id
_entity.type
_entity.pdbx_description
1 polymer ?
#
loop_
_entity_poly.entity_id
_entity_poly.type
_entity_poly.pdbx_seq_one_letter_code
_entity_poly.pdbx_strand_id
1 'polypeptide(L)'
;MSLSMDPRSVNASTGVYLMRSFNVDPPEKRLMPGYPSLRNYGDRLKIGIDCDEVYPGIVIGDGLTAKNMDYLNKIGITHVLNTAENDVNLSPSKFAKQGIRYKGFR
;
A
#
# COMPACT_ATOMS: atom_id res chain seq x y z
N MET A 1 23.65 -18.01 24.44
CA MET A 1 22.22 -18.21 24.10
C MET A 1 21.73 -16.91 23.47
N SER A 2 21.71 -16.82 22.13
CA SER A 2 21.24 -15.61 21.46
C SER A 2 19.72 -15.56 21.56
N LEU A 3 19.18 -14.54 22.22
CA LEU A 3 17.76 -14.22 22.11
C LEU A 3 17.49 -13.90 20.65
N SER A 4 16.80 -14.79 19.95
CA SER A 4 16.22 -14.49 18.64
C SER A 4 15.23 -13.34 18.85
N MET A 5 15.66 -12.12 18.58
CA MET A 5 14.78 -10.96 18.54
C MET A 5 13.74 -11.24 17.45
N ASP A 6 12.50 -11.50 17.82
CA ASP A 6 11.41 -11.59 16.85
C ASP A 6 11.31 -10.21 16.16
N PRO A 7 11.50 -10.10 14.84
CA PRO A 7 11.35 -8.82 14.13
C PRO A 7 9.96 -8.17 14.30
N ARG A 8 8.97 -8.94 14.76
CA ARG A 8 7.64 -8.45 15.12
C ARG A 8 7.61 -7.75 16.47
N SER A 9 8.55 -8.07 17.37
CA SER A 9 8.64 -7.49 18.72
C SER A 9 9.30 -6.11 18.75
N VAL A 10 10.16 -5.80 17.77
CA VAL A 10 10.79 -4.46 17.63
C VAL A 10 9.82 -3.38 17.15
N ASN A 11 8.66 -3.76 16.61
CA ASN A 11 7.66 -2.86 16.03
C ASN A 11 6.34 -2.84 16.81
N ALA A 12 6.37 -3.03 18.13
CA ALA A 12 5.26 -2.60 18.98
C ALA A 12 5.20 -1.07 18.92
N SER A 13 4.50 -0.55 17.90
CA SER A 13 4.37 0.88 17.67
C SER A 13 3.62 1.47 18.86
N THR A 14 4.36 2.11 19.76
CA THR A 14 3.76 2.80 20.91
C THR A 14 2.87 3.92 20.39
N GLY A 15 1.86 4.33 21.17
CA GLY A 15 1.03 5.48 20.81
C GLY A 15 1.84 6.75 20.51
N VAL A 16 3.02 6.90 21.14
CA VAL A 16 3.96 7.99 20.89
C VAL A 16 4.63 7.89 19.51
N TYR A 17 5.00 6.68 19.07
CA TYR A 17 5.58 6.46 17.75
C TYR A 17 4.55 6.71 16.65
N LEU A 18 3.32 6.23 16.83
CA LEU A 18 2.18 6.55 15.95
C LEU A 18 1.93 8.05 15.88
N MET A 19 1.84 8.76 17.02
CA MET A 19 1.58 10.20 17.05
C MET A 19 2.67 11.01 16.33
N ARG A 20 3.94 10.62 16.46
CA ARG A 20 5.05 11.23 15.71
C ARG A 20 4.93 10.95 14.21
N SER A 21 4.68 9.71 13.82
CA SER A 21 4.51 9.33 12.42
C SER A 21 3.30 10.00 11.76
N PHE A 22 2.20 10.21 12.49
CA PHE A 22 1.02 10.90 11.97
C PHE A 22 1.20 12.42 11.81
N ASN A 23 2.11 13.03 12.57
CA ASN A 23 2.41 14.47 12.50
C ASN A 23 3.63 14.81 11.64
N VAL A 24 4.19 13.83 10.93
CA VAL A 24 5.26 14.06 9.96
C VAL A 24 4.60 14.20 8.59
N ASP A 25 4.69 15.41 8.02
CA ASP A 25 4.35 15.59 6.61
C ASP A 25 5.17 14.59 5.78
N PRO A 26 4.53 13.83 4.88
CA PRO A 26 5.26 12.90 4.03
C PRO A 26 6.32 13.67 3.24
N PRO A 27 7.52 13.08 3.02
CA PRO A 27 8.54 13.70 2.19
C PRO A 27 7.97 14.12 0.83
N GLU A 28 8.42 15.27 0.31
CA GLU A 28 7.92 15.82 -0.97
C GLU A 28 8.07 14.81 -2.12
N LYS A 29 9.15 14.02 -2.10
CA LYS A 29 9.42 12.94 -3.06
C LYS A 29 9.59 11.62 -2.34
N ARG A 30 8.87 10.60 -2.78
CA ARG A 30 8.82 9.28 -2.15
C ARG A 30 8.96 8.18 -3.19
N LEU A 31 9.51 7.03 -2.79
CA LEU A 31 9.58 5.84 -3.64
C LEU A 31 8.16 5.29 -3.85
N MET A 32 7.96 4.64 -5.00
CA MET A 32 6.74 3.90 -5.29
C MET A 32 7.09 2.48 -5.68
N PRO A 33 6.29 1.47 -5.29
CA PRO A 33 6.48 0.10 -5.74
C PRO A 33 6.63 0.02 -7.28
N GLY A 34 7.65 -0.69 -7.75
CA GLY A 34 7.88 -0.87 -9.19
C GLY A 34 8.36 0.36 -9.97
N TYR A 35 8.74 1.45 -9.30
CA TYR A 35 9.39 2.62 -9.90
C TYR A 35 10.79 2.85 -9.31
N PRO A 36 11.84 2.99 -10.14
CA PRO A 36 13.23 3.09 -9.67
C PRO A 36 13.63 4.47 -9.14
N SER A 37 12.74 5.47 -9.24
CA SER A 37 13.04 6.86 -8.90
C SER A 37 11.99 7.46 -7.97
N LEU A 38 12.43 8.35 -7.08
CA LEU A 38 11.56 9.16 -6.22
C LEU A 38 10.60 10.01 -7.08
N ARG A 39 9.33 10.09 -6.67
CA ARG A 39 8.29 10.88 -7.34
C ARG A 39 7.59 11.80 -6.36
N ASN A 40 7.28 13.01 -6.81
CA ASN A 40 6.41 13.92 -6.07
C ASN A 40 4.94 13.62 -6.35
N TYR A 41 4.04 14.27 -5.61
CA TYR A 41 2.60 14.11 -5.79
C TYR A 41 2.11 14.44 -7.21
N GLY A 42 2.64 15.49 -7.85
CA GLY A 42 2.27 15.85 -9.21
C GLY A 42 2.60 14.77 -10.25
N ASP A 43 3.76 14.11 -10.11
CA ASP A 43 4.16 13.00 -10.98
C ASP A 43 3.29 11.77 -10.77
N ARG A 44 2.88 11.51 -9.53
CA ARG A 44 1.97 10.41 -9.14
C ARG A 44 0.57 10.60 -9.72
N LEU A 45 0.03 11.81 -9.62
CA LEU A 45 -1.25 12.18 -10.22
C LEU A 45 -1.25 12.02 -11.74
N LYS A 46 -0.18 12.44 -12.42
CA LYS A 46 -0.07 12.31 -13.89
C LYS A 46 -0.16 10.87 -14.38
N ILE A 47 0.35 9.91 -13.60
CA ILE A 47 0.30 8.49 -13.96
C ILE A 47 -0.95 7.78 -13.39
N GLY A 48 -1.73 8.45 -12.54
CA GLY A 48 -2.91 7.89 -11.89
C GLY A 48 -2.59 6.77 -10.90
N ILE A 49 -1.42 6.82 -10.26
CA ILE A 49 -0.97 5.84 -9.28
C ILE A 49 -0.40 6.60 -8.09
N ASP A 50 -0.95 6.35 -6.91
CA ASP A 50 -0.44 6.84 -5.63
C ASP A 50 -0.50 5.73 -4.58
N CYS A 51 0.65 5.15 -4.29
CA CYS A 51 0.80 4.13 -3.27
C CYS A 51 2.22 4.05 -2.73
N ASP A 52 2.36 3.50 -1.53
CA ASP A 52 3.63 3.33 -0.84
C ASP A 52 3.67 1.97 -0.13
N GLU A 53 4.85 1.36 -0.12
CA GLU A 53 5.11 0.19 0.70
C GLU A 53 5.45 0.66 2.11
N VAL A 54 4.53 0.40 3.05
CA VAL A 54 4.63 0.87 4.44
C VAL A 54 5.22 -0.19 5.38
N TYR A 55 5.25 -1.44 4.92
CA TYR A 55 5.88 -2.58 5.56
C TYR A 55 6.22 -3.61 4.48
N PRO A 56 7.25 -4.45 4.64
CA PRO A 56 7.57 -5.47 3.66
C PRO A 56 6.35 -6.31 3.23
N GLY A 57 5.96 -6.19 1.96
CA GLY A 57 4.80 -6.87 1.38
C GLY A 57 3.44 -6.24 1.70
N ILE A 58 3.39 -5.07 2.35
CA ILE A 58 2.17 -4.30 2.63
C ILE A 58 2.26 -2.94 1.93
N VAL A 59 1.38 -2.76 0.97
CA VAL A 59 1.23 -1.52 0.20
C VAL A 59 -0.09 -0.85 0.55
N ILE A 60 -0.03 0.45 0.83
CA ILE A 60 -1.22 1.30 0.98
C ILE A 60 -1.31 2.18 -0.27
N GLY A 61 -2.50 2.23 -0.88
CA GLY A 61 -2.75 3.03 -2.07
C GLY A 61 -4.21 3.46 -2.17
N ASP A 62 -4.48 4.31 -3.14
CA ASP A 62 -5.81 4.86 -3.38
C ASP A 62 -6.69 3.98 -4.30
N GLY A 63 -7.94 4.40 -4.46
CA GLY A 63 -8.90 3.69 -5.31
C GLY A 63 -8.55 3.71 -6.81
N LEU A 64 -7.82 4.71 -7.30
CA LEU A 64 -7.37 4.76 -8.69
C LEU A 64 -6.28 3.70 -8.93
N THR A 65 -5.32 3.61 -8.01
CA THR A 65 -4.27 2.57 -8.02
C THR A 65 -4.88 1.18 -8.00
N ALA A 66 -5.86 0.94 -7.13
CA ALA A 66 -6.53 -0.36 -7.00
C ALA A 66 -7.30 -0.80 -8.26
N LYS A 67 -7.65 0.13 -9.17
CA LYS A 67 -8.29 -0.18 -10.46
C LYS A 67 -7.30 -0.59 -11.55
N ASN A 68 -6.02 -0.29 -11.38
CA ASN A 68 -4.97 -0.53 -12.37
C ASN A 68 -4.40 -1.95 -12.26
N MET A 69 -5.06 -2.94 -12.88
CA MET A 69 -4.65 -4.36 -12.78
C MET A 69 -3.23 -4.62 -13.32
N ASP A 70 -2.84 -3.95 -14.40
CA ASP A 70 -1.50 -4.13 -15.00
C ASP A 70 -0.41 -3.70 -14.01
N TYR A 71 -0.64 -2.59 -13.30
CA TYR A 71 0.26 -2.13 -12.26
C TYR A 71 0.30 -3.07 -11.06
N LEU A 72 -0.86 -3.51 -10.55
CA LEU A 72 -0.93 -4.46 -9.42
C LEU A 72 -0.17 -5.75 -9.73
N ASN A 73 -0.33 -6.29 -10.94
CA ASN A 73 0.39 -7.46 -11.40
C ASN A 73 1.89 -7.20 -11.54
N LYS A 74 2.28 -6.05 -12.13
CA LYS A 74 3.68 -5.66 -12.32
C LYS A 74 4.46 -5.61 -11.00
N ILE A 75 3.84 -5.14 -9.93
CA ILE A 75 4.48 -5.08 -8.60
C ILE A 75 4.26 -6.35 -7.76
N GLY A 76 3.55 -7.35 -8.29
CA GLY A 76 3.39 -8.65 -7.64
C GLY A 76 2.32 -8.70 -6.53
N ILE A 77 1.29 -7.85 -6.58
CA ILE A 77 0.18 -7.91 -5.61
C ILE A 77 -0.57 -9.22 -5.76
N THR A 78 -0.77 -9.91 -4.63
CA THR A 78 -1.53 -11.17 -4.56
C THR A 78 -2.84 -11.03 -3.78
N HIS A 79 -2.99 -9.97 -2.99
CA HIS A 79 -4.16 -9.72 -2.14
C HIS A 79 -4.53 -8.24 -2.16
N VAL A 80 -5.83 -7.96 -2.20
CA VAL A 80 -6.38 -6.61 -2.07
C VAL A 80 -7.37 -6.58 -0.93
N LEU A 81 -7.14 -5.68 0.02
CA LEU A 81 -8.02 -5.36 1.14
C LEU A 81 -8.64 -3.99 0.87
N ASN A 82 -9.92 -3.94 0.53
CA ASN A 82 -10.63 -2.68 0.33
C ASN A 82 -11.30 -2.26 1.64
N THR A 83 -10.69 -1.32 2.36
CA THR A 83 -11.21 -0.81 3.64
C THR A 83 -12.31 0.24 3.46
N ALA A 84 -12.62 0.63 2.23
CA ALA A 84 -13.62 1.63 1.88
C ALA A 84 -14.59 1.07 0.83
N GLU A 85 -15.08 -0.17 1.02
CA GLU A 85 -15.91 -0.88 0.03
C GLU A 85 -17.14 -0.07 -0.42
N ASN A 86 -17.72 0.71 0.50
CA ASN A 86 -18.92 1.50 0.24
C ASN A 86 -18.62 2.74 -0.66
N ASP A 87 -17.40 3.28 -0.60
CA ASP A 87 -17.00 4.48 -1.34
C ASP A 87 -16.19 4.17 -2.60
N VAL A 88 -15.34 3.14 -2.52
CA VAL A 88 -14.44 2.69 -3.58
C VAL A 88 -14.99 1.40 -4.17
N ASN A 89 -15.91 1.55 -5.12
CA ASN A 89 -16.50 0.39 -5.80
C ASN A 89 -15.47 -0.26 -6.74
N LEU A 90 -15.03 -1.45 -6.35
CA LEU A 90 -14.14 -2.32 -7.12
C LEU A 90 -14.88 -3.62 -7.46
N SER A 91 -14.50 -4.27 -8.56
CA SER A 91 -15.15 -5.51 -8.99
C SER A 91 -14.32 -6.73 -8.55
N PRO A 92 -14.75 -7.53 -7.56
CA PRO A 92 -14.02 -8.71 -7.09
C PRO A 92 -13.68 -9.70 -8.22
N SER A 93 -14.57 -9.82 -9.21
CA SER A 93 -14.39 -10.69 -10.37
C SER A 93 -13.20 -10.30 -11.25
N LYS A 94 -12.81 -9.01 -11.29
CA LYS A 94 -11.62 -8.56 -12.02
C LYS A 94 -10.34 -9.07 -11.34
N PHE A 95 -10.27 -8.99 -10.01
CA PHE A 95 -9.13 -9.49 -9.23
C PHE A 95 -9.01 -11.01 -9.34
N ALA A 96 -10.13 -11.73 -9.25
CA ALA A 96 -10.13 -13.19 -9.37
C ALA A 96 -9.55 -13.67 -10.71
N LYS A 97 -9.86 -12.98 -11.83
CA LYS A 97 -9.29 -13.29 -13.16
C LYS A 97 -7.78 -13.10 -13.24
N GLN A 98 -7.23 -12.23 -12.40
CA GLN A 98 -5.79 -11.98 -12.28
C GLN A 98 -5.12 -12.86 -11.21
N GLY A 99 -5.86 -13.78 -10.58
CA GLY A 99 -5.35 -14.59 -9.47
C GLY A 99 -5.18 -13.82 -8.15
N ILE A 100 -5.72 -12.61 -8.05
CA ILE A 100 -5.64 -11.76 -6.86
C ILE A 100 -6.81 -12.07 -5.92
N ARG A 101 -6.52 -12.30 -4.64
CA ARG A 101 -7.55 -12.51 -3.60
C ARG A 101 -8.09 -11.17 -3.10
N TYR A 102 -9.41 -11.00 -3.14
CA TYR A 102 -10.07 -9.76 -2.76
C TYR A 102 -10.85 -9.89 -1.45
N LYS A 103 -10.77 -8.89 -0.58
CA LYS A 103 -11.63 -8.74 0.60
C LYS A 103 -12.06 -7.28 0.76
N GLY A 104 -13.36 -7.03 0.66
CA GLY A 104 -13.98 -5.76 1.02
C GLY A 104 -14.40 -5.72 2.49
N PHE A 105 -14.26 -4.57 3.13
CA PHE A 105 -14.78 -4.24 4.45
C PHE A 105 -15.90 -3.22 4.29
N ARG A 106 -17.08 -3.56 4.81
CA ARG A 106 -18.28 -2.72 4.80
C ARG A 106 -18.47 -2.02 6.13
#